data_AF-A0A969TGP2-F1
#
_entry.id   AF-A0A969TGP2-F1
#
_cell.length_a   1.000
_cell.length_b   1.000
_cell.length_c   1.000
_cell.angle_alpha   90.00
_cell.angle_beta   90.00
_cell.angle_gamma   90.00
#
_symmetry.space_group_name_H-M   'P 1'
#
loop_
_entity.id
_entity.type
_entity.pdbx_description
1 polymer ?
#
loop_
_entity_poly.entity_id
_entity_poly.type
_entity_poly.pdbx_seq_one_letter_code
_entity_poly.pdbx_strand_id
1 'polypeptide(L)'
;MPTVVDEPVIQPQFETTTCPLCGSATWQVERCLGDYFFRQPGNFWIVRCERCQLRYQNPRPSAAVIDQYYPDQYGSYAGATQGLRGWRGLLGQIKQHGLKVRCQRIDRAVPARQGEMRRLLDIGCGGPRF
;
A
#
# COMPACT_ATOMS: atom_id res chain seq x y z
N MET A 1 -28.91 7.01 -21.13
CA MET A 1 -27.44 7.15 -21.34
C MET A 1 -26.84 7.41 -19.98
N PRO A 2 -25.82 6.67 -19.51
CA PRO A 2 -25.23 6.99 -18.22
C PRO A 2 -24.55 8.35 -18.35
N THR A 3 -24.95 9.28 -17.49
CA THR A 3 -24.34 10.59 -17.30
C THR A 3 -22.86 10.39 -17.03
N VAL A 4 -22.01 10.91 -17.92
CA VAL A 4 -20.60 11.16 -17.64
C VAL A 4 -20.61 12.16 -16.49
N VAL A 5 -20.33 11.68 -15.28
CA VAL A 5 -19.95 12.58 -14.20
C VAL A 5 -18.59 13.13 -14.62
N ASP A 6 -18.53 14.44 -14.87
CA ASP A 6 -17.26 15.13 -15.11
C ASP A 6 -16.47 15.10 -13.79
N GLU A 7 -15.83 13.96 -13.54
CA GLU A 7 -14.92 13.80 -12.42
C GLU A 7 -13.70 14.68 -12.69
N PRO A 8 -13.33 15.59 -11.78
CA PRO A 8 -12.31 16.58 -12.05
C PRO A 8 -10.99 15.88 -12.41
N VAL A 9 -10.51 16.17 -13.61
CA VAL A 9 -9.22 15.67 -14.10
C VAL A 9 -8.13 16.27 -13.21
N ILE A 10 -7.42 15.42 -12.46
CA ILE A 10 -6.31 15.84 -11.59
C ILE A 10 -5.29 16.61 -12.42
N GLN A 11 -4.79 17.73 -11.89
CA GLN A 11 -3.63 18.39 -12.47
C GLN A 11 -2.36 17.80 -11.84
N PRO A 12 -1.56 17.00 -12.58
CA PRO A 12 -0.41 16.32 -12.02
C PRO A 12 0.64 17.35 -11.55
N GLN A 13 0.98 17.30 -10.26
CA GLN A 13 2.11 18.02 -9.68
C GLN A 13 3.03 17.03 -9.00
N PHE A 14 4.29 16.97 -9.44
CA PHE A 14 5.28 16.03 -8.92
C PHE A 14 6.48 16.76 -8.33
N GLU A 15 7.06 16.19 -7.28
CA GLU A 15 8.28 16.68 -6.63
C GLU A 15 9.36 15.60 -6.59
N THR A 16 10.61 16.01 -6.81
CA THR A 16 11.77 15.14 -6.61
C THR A 16 12.14 15.10 -5.13
N THR A 17 12.47 13.91 -4.63
CA THR A 17 12.90 13.72 -3.24
C THR A 17 14.16 12.85 -3.14
N THR A 18 14.85 12.93 -2.00
CA THR A 18 15.95 12.03 -1.65
C THR A 18 15.42 10.65 -1.26
N CYS A 19 16.27 9.62 -1.31
CA CYS A 19 15.93 8.28 -0.89
C CYS A 19 15.41 8.26 0.57
N PRO A 20 14.20 7.76 0.84
CA PRO A 20 13.59 7.81 2.18
C PRO A 20 14.27 6.87 3.19
N LEU A 21 15.09 5.92 2.73
CA LEU A 21 15.82 5.00 3.60
C LEU A 21 17.21 5.51 4.00
N CYS A 22 17.94 6.13 3.08
CA CYS A 22 19.36 6.49 3.31
C CYS A 22 19.73 7.95 3.01
N GLY A 23 18.77 8.76 2.57
CA GLY A 23 18.97 10.19 2.26
C GLY A 23 19.76 10.48 0.98
N SER A 24 20.17 9.48 0.19
CA SER A 24 20.88 9.72 -1.07
C SER A 24 20.04 10.51 -2.06
N ALA A 25 20.66 11.47 -2.76
CA ALA A 25 20.04 12.21 -3.87
C ALA A 25 20.23 11.51 -5.23
N THR A 26 21.01 10.42 -5.28
CA THR A 26 21.29 9.69 -6.52
C THR A 26 20.37 8.48 -6.71
N TRP A 27 19.86 8.33 -7.93
CA TRP A 27 18.92 7.30 -8.30
C TRP A 27 18.93 7.10 -9.82
N GLN A 28 18.45 5.94 -10.25
CA GLN A 28 18.25 5.60 -11.66
C GLN A 28 16.80 5.22 -11.93
N VAL A 29 16.25 5.63 -13.07
CA VAL A 29 14.89 5.23 -13.48
C VAL A 29 14.88 3.75 -13.85
N GLU A 30 13.96 2.98 -13.28
CA GLU A 30 13.75 1.58 -13.66
C GLU A 30 12.48 1.41 -14.49
N ARG A 31 11.40 2.11 -14.14
CA ARG A 31 10.11 2.03 -14.86
C ARG A 31 9.39 3.37 -14.85
N CYS A 32 8.61 3.61 -15.90
CA CYS A 32 7.59 4.65 -15.96
C CYS A 32 6.23 3.98 -16.20
N LEU A 33 5.25 4.27 -15.35
CA LEU A 33 3.93 3.63 -15.35
C LEU A 33 2.84 4.70 -15.40
N GLY A 34 1.67 4.34 -15.91
CA GLY A 34 0.44 5.11 -15.72
C GLY A 34 -0.37 4.59 -14.52
N ASP A 35 -1.42 5.29 -14.16
CA ASP A 35 -2.44 4.76 -13.25
C ASP A 35 -3.36 3.80 -13.99
N TYR A 36 -3.40 2.54 -13.54
CA TYR A 36 -4.22 1.49 -14.15
C TYR A 36 -5.62 1.37 -13.55
N PHE A 37 -5.84 1.89 -12.34
CA PHE A 37 -7.10 1.71 -11.61
C PHE A 37 -8.08 2.83 -11.91
N PHE A 38 -7.67 4.07 -11.68
CA PHE A 38 -8.51 5.25 -11.88
C PHE A 38 -8.17 6.00 -13.17
N ARG A 39 -7.13 5.56 -13.89
CA ARG A 39 -6.64 6.18 -15.14
C ARG A 39 -6.32 7.66 -14.97
N GLN A 40 -5.87 8.04 -13.78
CA GLN A 40 -5.53 9.42 -13.49
C GLN A 40 -4.28 9.85 -14.28
N PRO A 41 -4.21 11.12 -14.71
CA PRO A 41 -3.08 11.65 -15.46
C PRO A 41 -1.82 11.68 -14.60
N GLY A 42 -0.70 11.29 -15.20
CA GLY A 42 0.62 11.32 -14.55
C GLY A 42 1.56 10.27 -15.09
N ASN A 43 2.85 10.54 -14.98
CA ASN A 43 3.91 9.56 -15.22
C ASN A 43 4.49 9.14 -13.87
N PHE A 44 4.17 7.93 -13.43
CA PHE A 44 4.59 7.40 -12.14
C PHE A 44 5.88 6.62 -12.28
N TRP A 45 6.98 7.25 -11.89
CA TRP A 45 8.32 6.70 -12.05
C TRP A 45 8.68 5.85 -10.84
N ILE A 46 9.16 4.63 -11.10
CA ILE A 46 9.84 3.82 -10.09
C ILE A 46 11.34 3.95 -10.35
N VAL A 47 12.05 4.47 -9.36
CA VAL A 47 13.51 4.63 -9.39
C VAL A 47 14.16 3.69 -8.40
N ARG A 48 15.43 3.36 -8.63
CA ARG A 48 16.29 2.63 -7.70
C ARG A 48 17.38 3.54 -7.16
N CYS A 49 17.50 3.63 -5.83
CA CYS A 49 18.59 4.32 -5.16
C CYS A 49 19.93 3.64 -5.50
N GLU A 50 20.91 4.41 -5.96
CA GLU A 50 22.22 3.85 -6.30
C GLU A 50 23.03 3.41 -5.08
N ARG A 51 22.71 3.97 -3.91
CA ARG A 51 23.40 3.66 -2.64
C ARG A 51 22.83 2.44 -1.93
N CYS A 52 21.56 2.47 -1.54
CA CYS A 52 20.94 1.42 -0.73
C CYS A 52 20.03 0.46 -1.51
N GLN A 53 19.92 0.65 -2.83
CA GLN A 53 19.12 -0.22 -3.72
C GLN A 53 17.60 -0.19 -3.46
N LEU A 54 17.11 0.68 -2.57
CA LEU A 54 15.68 0.88 -2.37
C LEU A 54 15.02 1.31 -3.69
N ARG A 55 13.91 0.65 -4.04
CA ARG A 55 13.01 1.11 -5.10
C ARG A 55 11.91 1.97 -4.50
N TYR A 56 11.69 3.14 -5.06
CA TYR A 56 10.71 4.10 -4.57
C TYR A 56 10.19 4.95 -5.72
N GLN A 57 9.09 5.65 -5.49
CA GLN A 57 8.53 6.55 -6.48
C GLN A 57 9.28 7.89 -6.45
N ASN A 58 9.82 8.31 -7.59
CA ASN A 58 10.49 9.60 -7.72
C ASN A 58 10.54 10.04 -9.20
N PRO A 59 10.07 11.25 -9.55
CA PRO A 59 9.30 12.18 -8.72
C PRO A 59 8.01 11.55 -8.16
N ARG A 60 7.59 11.98 -6.96
CA ARG A 60 6.32 11.56 -6.33
C ARG A 60 5.27 12.66 -6.47
N PRO A 61 3.95 12.36 -6.47
CA PRO A 61 2.95 13.42 -6.40
C PRO A 61 3.20 14.32 -5.18
N SER A 62 3.05 15.63 -5.35
CA SER A 62 3.25 16.59 -4.27
C SER A 62 2.23 16.37 -3.16
N ALA A 63 2.54 16.84 -1.95
CA ALA A 63 1.58 16.80 -0.85
C ALA A 63 0.28 17.57 -1.16
N ALA A 64 0.31 18.54 -2.08
CA ALA A 64 -0.87 19.32 -2.45
C ALA A 64 -1.86 18.55 -3.34
N VAL A 65 -1.41 17.51 -4.06
CA VAL A 65 -2.23 16.76 -5.02
C VAL A 65 -2.35 15.28 -4.70
N ILE A 66 -1.54 14.74 -3.79
CA ILE A 66 -1.51 13.29 -3.49
C ILE A 66 -2.88 12.74 -3.09
N ASP A 67 -3.65 13.48 -2.30
CA ASP A 67 -4.98 13.05 -1.84
C ASP A 67 -5.95 12.83 -3.01
N GLN A 68 -5.79 13.56 -4.11
CA GLN A 68 -6.65 13.42 -5.29
C GLN A 68 -6.45 12.05 -5.99
N TYR A 69 -5.26 11.45 -5.88
CA TYR A 69 -4.98 10.11 -6.40
C TYR A 69 -5.56 8.99 -5.53
N TYR A 70 -6.12 9.31 -4.37
CA TYR A 70 -6.80 8.39 -3.46
C TYR A 70 -8.22 8.90 -3.17
N PRO A 71 -9.14 8.83 -4.15
CA PRO A 71 -10.51 9.32 -3.97
C PRO A 71 -11.28 8.47 -2.95
N ASP A 72 -12.43 8.95 -2.45
CA ASP A 72 -13.25 8.23 -1.44
C ASP A 72 -13.64 6.80 -1.84
N GLN A 73 -13.78 6.56 -3.14
CA GLN A 73 -14.07 5.26 -3.74
C GLN A 73 -12.84 4.35 -3.87
N TYR A 74 -11.66 4.77 -3.39
CA TYR A 74 -10.47 3.95 -3.29
C TYR A 74 -10.76 2.74 -2.40
N GLY A 75 -10.62 1.53 -2.96
CA GLY A 75 -11.10 0.30 -2.32
C GLY A 75 -10.54 0.02 -0.93
N SER A 76 -9.38 0.61 -0.57
CA SER A 76 -8.85 0.52 0.80
C SER A 76 -9.66 1.29 1.84
N TYR A 77 -10.39 2.36 1.45
CA TYR A 77 -11.32 3.06 2.35
C TYR A 77 -12.60 2.25 2.60
N ALA A 78 -13.09 1.53 1.58
CA ALA A 78 -14.31 0.74 1.68
C ALA A 78 -14.21 -0.45 2.67
N GLY A 79 -13.02 -0.97 2.95
CA GLY A 79 -12.81 -2.07 3.89
C GLY A 79 -12.92 -1.67 5.37
N ALA A 80 -12.78 -0.37 5.69
CA ALA A 80 -12.82 0.10 7.08
C ALA A 80 -14.23 0.00 7.70
N THR A 81 -15.28 -0.04 6.89
CA THR A 81 -16.69 -0.05 7.34
C THR A 81 -17.29 -1.44 7.56
N GLN A 82 -16.61 -2.53 7.12
CA GLN A 82 -17.19 -3.88 7.23
C GLN A 82 -17.11 -4.54 8.62
N GLY A 83 -16.31 -3.98 9.54
CA GLY A 83 -16.28 -4.33 10.97
C GLY A 83 -16.28 -5.83 11.32
N LEU A 84 -16.68 -6.16 12.57
CA LEU A 84 -16.78 -7.54 13.07
C LEU A 84 -17.85 -8.41 12.37
N ARG A 85 -18.73 -7.83 11.54
CA ARG A 85 -19.80 -8.57 10.84
C ARG A 85 -19.23 -9.49 9.77
N GLY A 86 -18.17 -9.06 9.08
CA GLY A 86 -17.47 -9.88 8.08
C GLY A 86 -16.80 -11.14 8.64
N TRP A 87 -16.59 -11.20 9.97
CA TRP A 87 -15.89 -12.30 10.65
C TRP A 87 -16.83 -13.42 11.14
N ARG A 88 -18.15 -13.16 11.24
CA ARG A 88 -19.13 -14.11 11.78
C ARG A 88 -19.68 -15.10 10.73
N GLY A 89 -19.49 -14.83 9.44
CA GLY A 89 -19.91 -15.72 8.35
C GLY A 89 -18.84 -16.74 7.96
N LEU A 90 -19.20 -17.70 7.10
CA LEU A 90 -18.31 -18.75 6.58
C LEU A 90 -17.00 -18.18 5.98
N LEU A 91 -17.11 -17.10 5.18
CA LEU A 91 -15.94 -16.41 4.62
C LEU A 91 -15.04 -15.83 5.72
N GLY A 92 -15.65 -15.29 6.79
CA GLY A 92 -14.94 -14.81 7.97
C GLY A 92 -14.18 -15.92 8.70
N GLN A 93 -14.81 -17.09 8.89
CA GLN A 93 -14.17 -18.25 9.49
C GLN A 93 -13.00 -18.78 8.65
N ILE A 94 -13.13 -18.81 7.31
CA ILE A 94 -12.03 -19.20 6.41
C ILE A 94 -10.86 -18.21 6.53
N LYS A 95 -11.14 -16.90 6.54
CA LYS A 95 -10.11 -15.86 6.76
C LYS A 95 -9.40 -16.05 8.11
N GLN A 96 -10.16 -16.27 9.19
CA GLN A 96 -9.61 -16.52 10.53
C GLN A 96 -8.74 -17.78 10.58
N HIS A 97 -9.17 -18.85 9.92
CA HIS A 97 -8.38 -20.07 9.81
C HIS A 97 -7.07 -19.81 9.08
N GLY A 98 -7.11 -19.11 7.94
CA GLY A 98 -5.92 -18.71 7.19
C GLY A 98 -4.95 -17.88 8.02
N LEU A 99 -5.45 -16.92 8.81
CA LEU A 99 -4.63 -16.14 9.74
C LEU A 99 -4.02 -17.02 10.84
N LYS A 100 -4.81 -17.91 11.46
CA LYS A 100 -4.34 -18.84 12.48
C LYS A 100 -3.21 -19.72 11.97
N VAL A 101 -3.34 -20.27 10.76
CA VAL A 101 -2.29 -21.10 10.13
C VAL A 101 -1.00 -20.29 9.90
N ARG A 102 -1.10 -19.03 9.48
CA ARG A 102 0.07 -18.15 9.30
C ARG A 102 0.75 -17.85 10.65
N CYS A 103 -0.02 -17.53 11.68
CA CYS A 103 0.52 -17.33 13.04
C CYS A 103 1.22 -18.58 13.56
N GLN A 104 0.62 -19.77 13.39
CA GLN A 104 1.25 -21.03 13.80
C GLN A 104 2.58 -21.31 13.08
N ARG A 105 2.72 -20.90 11.82
CA ARG A 105 3.99 -21.01 11.09
C ARG A 105 5.06 -20.09 11.67
N ILE A 106 4.70 -18.84 12.00
CA ILE A 106 5.61 -17.90 12.67
C ILE A 106 6.00 -18.45 14.04
N ASP A 107 5.04 -18.97 14.82
CA ASP A 107 5.28 -19.52 16.15
C ASP A 107 6.27 -20.69 16.15
N ARG A 108 6.27 -21.49 15.08
CA ARG A 108 7.22 -22.60 14.86
C ARG A 108 8.58 -22.13 14.40
N ALA A 109 8.63 -21.16 13.49
CA ALA A 109 9.89 -20.66 12.93
C ALA A 109 10.66 -19.77 13.92
N VAL A 110 9.94 -19.09 14.83
CA VAL A 110 10.50 -18.15 15.81
C VAL A 110 10.04 -18.56 17.22
N PRO A 111 10.74 -19.51 17.87
CA PRO A 111 10.38 -19.95 19.22
C PRO A 111 10.40 -18.79 20.22
N ALA A 112 9.44 -18.78 21.14
CA ALA A 112 9.33 -17.72 22.14
C ALA A 112 10.51 -17.81 23.11
N ARG A 113 11.01 -16.66 23.58
CA ARG A 113 11.87 -16.61 24.75
C ARG A 113 11.02 -16.85 25.99
N GLN A 114 11.53 -17.66 26.90
CA GLN A 114 10.82 -18.07 28.09
C GLN A 114 10.47 -16.85 28.96
N GLY A 115 9.20 -16.68 29.31
CA GLY A 115 8.72 -15.55 30.10
C GLY A 115 8.44 -14.25 29.33
N GLU A 116 8.64 -14.22 28.01
CA GLU A 116 8.38 -13.02 27.19
C GLU A 116 7.10 -13.14 26.35
N MET A 117 6.30 -12.07 26.35
CA MET A 117 5.17 -11.89 25.44
C MET A 117 5.65 -11.59 24.03
N ARG A 118 5.20 -12.37 23.04
CA ARG A 118 5.53 -12.15 21.62
C ARG A 118 4.86 -10.89 21.11
N ARG A 119 5.62 -10.06 20.39
CA ARG A 119 5.11 -8.91 19.62
C ARG A 119 5.39 -9.14 18.15
N LEU A 120 4.34 -9.17 17.34
CA LEU A 120 4.43 -9.31 15.89
C LEU A 120 4.19 -7.95 15.24
N LEU A 121 5.15 -7.49 14.44
CA LEU A 121 5.00 -6.31 13.59
C LEU A 121 4.84 -6.79 12.14
N ASP A 122 3.72 -6.45 11.53
CA ASP A 122 3.50 -6.64 10.10
C ASP A 122 3.91 -5.35 9.37
N ILE A 123 4.86 -5.45 8.43
CA ILE A 123 5.32 -4.32 7.62
C ILE A 123 5.00 -4.63 6.15
N GLY A 124 3.94 -4.00 5.65
CA GLY A 124 3.53 -4.10 4.26
C GLY A 124 2.12 -3.56 4.05
N CYS A 125 1.84 -2.98 2.88
CA CYS A 125 0.52 -2.46 2.49
C CYS A 125 -0.49 -3.55 2.08
N GLY A 126 -0.30 -4.79 2.55
CA GLY A 126 -0.99 -5.98 2.06
C GLY A 126 -1.63 -6.79 3.16
N GLY A 127 -2.56 -6.20 3.91
CA GLY A 127 -3.55 -7.02 4.60
C GLY A 127 -4.29 -7.90 3.57
N PRO A 128 -4.57 -9.18 3.85
CA PRO A 128 -5.34 -10.04 2.95
C PRO A 128 -6.81 -9.62 2.99
N ARG A 129 -7.16 -8.45 2.45
CA ARG A 129 -8.52 -7.86 2.42
C ARG A 129 -9.34 -8.13 3.70
N PHE A 130 -9.32 -7.18 4.63
CA PHE A 130 -10.29 -7.10 5.73
C PHE A 130 -11.72 -7.28 5.21
#